data_AF-A0A8J4T3X9-F1
#
_entry.id   AF-A0A8J4T3X9-F1
#
_cell.length_a   1.000
_cell.length_b   1.000
_cell.length_c   1.000
_cell.angle_alpha   90.00
_cell.angle_beta   90.00
_cell.angle_gamma   90.00
#
_symmetry.space_group_name_H-M   'P 1'
#
loop_
_entity.id
_entity.type
_entity.pdbx_description
1 polymer ?
#
loop_
_entity_poly.entity_id
_entity_poly.type
_entity_poly.pdbx_seq_one_letter_code
_entity_poly.pdbx_strand_id
1 'polypeptide(L)' 'MSEKCKKHFIQDTCFYECSPHLGPWIQPADTTWRKERILDVPLCSEDCESWYNDCKNDKTCKENWHVGWNWSS' A
#
# COMPACT_ATOMS: atom_id res chain seq x y z
N MET A 1 -3.38 -3.38 15.16
CA MET A 1 -3.69 -2.24 14.27
C MET A 1 -5.01 -1.66 14.71
N SER A 2 -5.01 -0.37 15.02
CA SER A 2 -6.21 0.39 15.37
C SER A 2 -7.17 0.49 14.17
N GLU A 3 -8.46 0.71 14.45
CA GLU A 3 -9.47 0.88 13.39
C GLU A 3 -9.17 2.10 12.49
N LYS A 4 -8.62 3.18 13.06
CA LYS A 4 -8.22 4.36 12.29
C LYS A 4 -7.10 4.03 11.31
N CYS A 5 -6.03 3.37 11.78
CA CYS A 5 -4.94 2.93 10.92
C CYS A 5 -5.40 1.93 9.85
N LYS A 6 -6.22 0.94 10.24
CA LYS A 6 -6.78 -0.08 9.33
C LYS A 6 -7.58 0.52 8.18
N LYS A 7 -8.33 1.60 8.43
CA LYS A 7 -9.12 2.28 7.40
C LYS A 7 -8.25 2.77 6.24
N HIS A 8 -7.04 3.28 6.52
CA HIS A 8 -6.11 3.71 5.48
C HIS A 8 -5.62 2.55 4.61
N PHE A 9 -5.28 1.39 5.21
CA PHE A 9 -4.92 0.19 4.45
C PHE A 9 -6.05 -0.34 3.57
N ILE A 10 -7.30 -0.22 4.02
CA ILE A 10 -8.48 -0.55 3.20
C ILE A 10 -8.61 0.44 2.04
N GLN A 11 -8.47 1.74 2.30
CA GLN A 11 -8.54 2.78 1.27
C GLN A 11 -7.44 2.61 0.21
N ASP A 12 -6.20 2.32 0.64
CA ASP A 12 -5.07 1.99 -0.24
C ASP A 12 -5.37 0.77 -1.12
N THR A 13 -5.90 -0.31 -0.52
CA THR A 13 -6.32 -1.51 -1.27
C THR A 13 -7.40 -1.18 -2.31
N CYS A 14 -8.42 -0.41 -1.92
CA CYS A 14 -9.46 0.05 -2.83
C CYS A 14 -8.87 0.90 -3.97
N PHE A 15 -7.96 1.81 -3.67
CA PHE A 15 -7.33 2.65 -4.68
C PHE A 15 -6.48 1.83 -5.66
N TYR A 16 -5.66 0.91 -5.13
CA TYR A 16 -4.81 0.02 -5.92
C TYR A 16 -5.62 -0.91 -6.84
N GLU A 17 -6.67 -1.54 -6.32
CA GLU A 17 -7.44 -2.55 -7.07
C GLU A 17 -8.56 -1.95 -7.94
N CYS A 18 -9.07 -0.76 -7.62
CA CYS A 18 -10.26 -0.22 -8.28
C CYS A 18 -10.03 1.05 -9.11
N SER A 19 -8.93 1.78 -8.94
CA SER A 19 -8.74 3.06 -9.63
C SER A 19 -8.42 2.87 -11.11
N PRO A 20 -9.25 3.38 -12.04
CA PRO A 20 -8.94 3.34 -13.47
C PRO A 20 -7.96 4.44 -13.90
N HIS A 21 -7.55 5.31 -12.97
CA HIS A 21 -6.74 6.50 -13.27
C HIS A 21 -5.25 6.30 -13.02
N LEU A 22 -4.83 5.09 -12.62
CA LEU A 22 -3.43 4.78 -12.31
C LEU A 22 -2.55 4.51 -13.53
N GLY A 23 -3.12 4.50 -14.74
CA GLY A 23 -2.45 4.19 -16.01
C GLY A 23 -1.06 4.82 -16.20
N PRO A 24 -0.86 6.13 -15.93
CA PRO A 24 0.45 6.78 -16.12
C PRO A 24 1.60 6.22 -15.28
N TRP A 25 1.30 5.49 -14.20
CA TRP A 25 2.29 4.97 -13.24
C TRP A 25 2.49 3.46 -13.34
N ILE A 26 1.85 2.80 -14.31
CA ILE A 26 1.98 1.36 -14.51
C ILE A 26 3.35 1.04 -15.13
N GLN A 27 4.05 0.07 -14.56
CA GLN A 27 5.29 -0.49 -15.07
C GLN A 27 5.27 -2.02 -15.04
N PRO A 28 6.03 -2.70 -15.92
CA PRO A 28 6.20 -4.15 -15.86
C PRO A 28 6.71 -4.61 -14.50
N ALA A 29 6.14 -5.71 -13.98
CA ALA A 29 6.57 -6.34 -12.74
C ALA A 29 7.38 -7.60 -13.03
N ASP A 30 8.54 -7.74 -12.40
CA ASP A 30 9.39 -8.94 -12.49
C ASP A 30 9.00 -9.97 -11.41
N THR A 31 7.71 -10.33 -11.38
CA THR A 31 7.16 -11.25 -10.36
C THR A 31 6.31 -12.34 -10.99
N THR A 32 6.20 -13.48 -10.31
CA THR A 32 5.47 -14.66 -10.82
C THR A 32 3.95 -14.50 -10.79
N TRP A 33 3.42 -13.55 -10.03
CA TRP A 33 1.98 -13.45 -9.70
C TRP A 33 1.32 -12.17 -10.22
N ARG A 34 2.09 -11.17 -10.66
CA ARG A 34 1.60 -9.95 -11.33
C ARG A 34 2.50 -9.59 -12.51
N LYS A 35 1.88 -9.24 -13.64
CA LYS A 35 2.57 -8.77 -14.86
C LYS A 35 2.98 -7.30 -14.79
N GLU A 36 2.20 -6.51 -14.04
CA GLU A 36 2.32 -5.07 -13.95
C GLU A 36 2.16 -4.62 -12.49
N ARG A 37 2.74 -3.48 -12.16
CA ARG A 37 2.59 -2.80 -10.87
C ARG A 37 2.61 -1.28 -11.07
N ILE A 38 2.07 -0.54 -10.11
CA ILE A 38 2.18 0.91 -10.08
C ILE A 38 3.46 1.34 -9.33
N LEU A 39 4.14 2.38 -9.82
CA LEU A 39 5.34 2.95 -9.23
C LEU A 39 5.28 4.48 -9.23
N ASP A 40 5.76 5.08 -8.14
CA ASP A 40 5.87 6.53 -7.97
C ASP A 40 4.55 7.29 -8.20
N VAL A 41 3.44 6.70 -7.73
CA VAL A 41 2.13 7.37 -7.74
C VAL A 41 2.20 8.59 -6.81
N PRO A 42 1.84 9.80 -7.28
CA PRO A 42 1.93 11.02 -6.51
C PRO A 42 0.76 11.11 -5.53
N LEU A 43 0.86 10.37 -4.43
CA LEU A 43 -0.08 10.49 -3.32
C LEU A 43 -0.04 11.93 -2.77
N CYS A 44 -1.20 12.51 -2.51
CA CYS A 44 -1.29 13.82 -1.90
C CYS A 44 -0.61 13.81 -0.51
N SER A 45 0.01 14.94 -0.14
CA SER A 45 0.75 15.04 1.14
C SER A 45 -0.17 14.78 2.32
N GLU A 46 -1.40 15.29 2.26
CA GLU A 46 -2.40 15.18 3.31
C GLU A 46 -2.85 13.72 3.54
N ASP A 47 -3.02 12.94 2.48
CA ASP A 47 -3.35 11.50 2.58
C ASP A 47 -2.22 10.73 3.26
N CYS A 48 -0.96 10.98 2.85
CA CYS A 48 0.22 10.34 3.44
C CYS A 48 0.40 10.71 4.92
N GLU A 49 0.32 12.01 5.24
CA GLU A 49 0.49 12.52 6.60
C GLU A 49 -0.64 12.06 7.53
N SER A 50 -1.88 12.04 7.07
CA SER A 50 -3.02 11.53 7.85
C SER A 50 -2.86 10.04 8.12
N TRP A 51 -2.44 9.26 7.13
CA TRP A 51 -2.19 7.83 7.30
C TRP A 51 -1.10 7.60 8.36
N TYR A 52 0.04 8.27 8.24
CA TYR A 52 1.11 8.17 9.24
C TYR A 52 0.62 8.53 10.64
N ASN A 53 -0.10 9.64 10.79
CA ASN A 53 -0.56 10.13 12.08
C ASN A 53 -1.56 9.18 12.77
N ASP A 54 -2.43 8.52 12.01
CA ASP A 54 -3.38 7.54 12.54
C ASP A 54 -2.70 6.20 12.88
N CYS A 55 -1.58 5.87 12.23
CA CYS A 55 -0.82 4.63 12.46
C CYS A 55 0.37 4.76 13.40
N LYS A 56 0.83 5.97 13.78
CA LYS A 56 2.09 6.17 14.53
C LYS A 56 2.23 5.43 15.87
N ASN A 57 1.10 5.05 16.48
CA ASN A 57 1.08 4.31 17.74
C ASN A 57 0.81 2.80 17.54
N ASP A 58 0.54 2.37 16.31
CA ASP A 58 0.40 0.97 15.94
C ASP A 58 1.78 0.32 15.72
N LYS A 59 1.79 -1.01 15.73
CA LYS A 59 3.03 -1.79 15.63
C LYS A 59 3.07 -2.58 14.32
N THR A 60 4.26 -2.66 13.76
CA THR A 60 4.63 -3.61 12.70
C THR A 60 6.02 -4.16 12.97
N CYS A 61 6.37 -5.28 12.35
CA CYS A 61 7.69 -5.91 12.46
C CYS A 61 8.54 -5.76 11.19
N LYS A 62 8.03 -5.05 10.17
CA LYS A 62 8.72 -4.84 8.89
C LYS A 62 8.48 -3.43 8.37
N GLU A 63 9.45 -2.91 7.63
CA GLU A 63 9.33 -1.64 6.90
C GLU A 63 8.84 -1.87 5.46
N ASN A 64 9.33 -2.93 4.80
CA ASN A 64 8.83 -3.35 3.49
C ASN A 64 7.87 -4.54 3.65
N TRP A 65 6.59 -4.31 3.34
CA TRP A 65 5.53 -5.31 3.47
C TRP A 65 5.27 -6.12 2.19
N HIS A 66 5.99 -5.86 1.09
CA HIS A 66 5.83 -6.65 -0.14
C HIS A 66 6.61 -7.97 -0.12
N VAL A 67 7.63 -8.13 0.74
CA VAL A 67 8.54 -9.29 0.72
C VAL A 67 8.95 -9.73 2.13
N GLY A 68 9.38 -10.99 2.26
CA GLY A 68 10.01 -11.50 3.48
C GLY A 68 9.06 -11.78 4.64
N TRP A 69 7.79 -12.03 4.36
CA TRP A 69 6.85 -12.65 5.30
C TRP A 69 7.08 -14.16 5.37
N ASN A 70 6.86 -14.76 6.53
CA ASN A 70 6.78 -16.21 6.66
C ASN A 70 5.33 -16.67 6.43
N TRP A 71 5.09 -17.38 5.33
CA TRP A 71 3.79 -17.90 4.91
C TRP A 71 3.62 -19.40 5.21
N SER A 72 4.41 -19.99 6.11
CA SER A 72 4.34 -21.42 6.43
C SER A 72 3.12 -21.85 7.27
N SER A 73 2.27 -20.90 7.68
CA SER A 73 1.17 -21.09 8.64
C SER A 73 -0.19 -20.82 8.03
#